data_AF-A0A828PXS8-F1
#
_entry.id   AF-A0A828PXS8-F1
#
_cell.length_a   1.000
_cell.length_b   1.000
_cell.length_c   1.000
_cell.angle_alpha   90.00
_cell.angle_beta   90.00
_cell.angle_gamma   90.00
#
_symmetry.space_group_name_H-M   'P 1'
#
loop_
_entity.id
_entity.type
_entity.pdbx_description
1 polymer ?
#
loop_
_entity_poly.entity_id
_entity_poly.type
_entity_poly.pdbx_seq_one_letter_code
_entity_poly.pdbx_strand_id
1 'polypeptide(L)'
;MLSLESEVLTRHLPLFANKSILLFGDVRDRFADQIKANAKSVAVFSSYFDYARQYADVSFGLYCEIKAELAVFYWTKNKQECQYQLLQWLSQVDVGQEMLIIGENRAGVRSVEKLLEPYGNIAKIDSARRCGLYHFELQSVPDFDGKKFWKSYRLQDLNIFALPAVFSSAELDGGTQLLLSTFNKADRLKGKVLDLGCGAGVIGASLKQQFEKIKLTMSDIHAMALESSRRTLAENALDGTVVASDVFSNIEERFDLIVSNPPFHDGIDTAYRAVEDLIAQAKQRLNRGGELRIVANAFLPYPDLLDKAFGSHQVIAKSNKFKVYSAKA
;
A
#
# COMPACT_ATOMS: atom_id res chain seq x y z
N MET A 1 18.30 -6.58 8.80
CA MET A 1 18.06 -7.89 9.46
C MET A 1 17.11 -8.66 8.54
N LEU A 2 17.28 -9.97 8.42
CA LEU A 2 16.35 -10.79 7.62
C LEU A 2 15.02 -10.97 8.36
N SER A 3 13.94 -11.08 7.61
CA SER A 3 12.62 -11.44 8.11
C SER A 3 12.57 -12.94 8.45
N LEU A 4 11.54 -13.35 9.20
CA LEU A 4 11.37 -14.77 9.57
C LEU A 4 11.22 -15.66 8.32
N GLU A 5 10.53 -15.15 7.31
CA GLU A 5 10.36 -15.77 6.00
C GLU A 5 11.71 -16.02 5.32
N SER A 6 12.53 -14.97 5.20
CA SER A 6 13.85 -15.06 4.58
C SER A 6 14.82 -15.93 5.36
N GLU A 7 14.74 -15.95 6.70
CA GLU A 7 15.48 -16.91 7.52
C GLU A 7 15.05 -18.37 7.32
N VAL A 8 13.83 -18.63 6.84
CA VAL A 8 13.46 -19.97 6.38
C VAL A 8 14.10 -20.24 5.02
N LEU A 9 14.06 -19.29 4.08
CA LEU A 9 14.67 -19.45 2.76
C LEU A 9 16.19 -19.71 2.80
N THR A 10 16.92 -19.14 3.77
CA THR A 10 18.36 -19.41 3.95
C THR A 10 18.68 -20.88 4.26
N ARG A 11 17.70 -21.67 4.70
CA ARG A 11 17.86 -23.12 4.89
C ARG A 11 17.82 -23.89 3.57
N HIS A 12 17.42 -23.24 2.48
CA HIS A 12 17.17 -23.81 1.16
C HIS A 12 17.98 -23.12 0.05
N LEU A 13 19.11 -22.49 0.39
CA LEU A 13 19.99 -21.79 -0.57
C LEU A 13 20.34 -22.59 -1.84
N PRO A 14 20.53 -23.94 -1.80
CA PRO A 14 20.77 -24.71 -3.02
C PRO A 14 19.67 -24.61 -4.09
N LEU A 15 18.41 -24.30 -3.72
CA LEU A 15 17.30 -24.16 -4.67
C LEU A 15 17.48 -22.99 -5.64
N PHE A 16 18.26 -21.99 -5.23
CA PHE A 16 18.49 -20.73 -5.96
C PHE A 16 19.71 -20.79 -6.89
N ALA A 17 20.54 -21.82 -6.77
CA ALA A 17 21.82 -21.88 -7.45
C ALA A 17 21.65 -21.96 -8.98
N ASN A 18 22.42 -21.15 -9.71
CA ASN A 18 22.47 -21.12 -11.19
C ASN A 18 21.14 -20.83 -11.90
N LYS A 19 20.14 -20.27 -11.19
CA LYS A 19 18.84 -19.87 -11.76
C LYS A 19 18.69 -18.36 -11.78
N SER A 20 17.91 -17.86 -12.73
CA SER A 20 17.33 -16.53 -12.67
C SER A 20 16.20 -16.53 -11.64
N ILE A 21 16.25 -15.60 -10.69
CA ILE A 21 15.34 -15.53 -9.54
C ILE A 21 14.51 -14.25 -9.60
N LEU A 22 13.21 -14.36 -9.36
CA LEU A 22 12.33 -13.23 -9.07
C LEU A 22 11.86 -13.30 -7.62
N LEU A 23 12.06 -12.24 -6.84
CA LEU A 23 11.42 -12.06 -5.54
C LEU A 23 10.29 -11.04 -5.67
N PHE A 24 9.08 -11.39 -5.23
CA PHE A 24 7.92 -10.48 -5.28
C PHE A 24 6.87 -10.80 -4.20
N GLY A 25 5.81 -9.98 -4.12
CA GLY A 25 4.86 -9.99 -3.00
C GLY A 25 5.30 -9.03 -1.90
N ASP A 26 5.15 -9.42 -0.64
CA ASP A 26 5.46 -8.61 0.54
C ASP A 26 6.93 -8.73 0.96
N VAL A 27 7.84 -8.46 0.04
CA VAL A 27 9.29 -8.45 0.30
C VAL A 27 9.64 -7.22 1.15
N ARG A 28 10.22 -7.45 2.34
CA ARG A 28 10.51 -6.37 3.32
C ARG A 28 11.96 -6.33 3.79
N ASP A 29 12.82 -7.20 3.27
CA ASP A 29 14.23 -7.27 3.65
C ASP A 29 15.15 -7.40 2.42
N ARG A 30 16.41 -7.75 2.65
CA ARG A 30 17.44 -7.92 1.61
C ARG A 30 17.91 -9.35 1.44
N PHE A 31 16.97 -10.31 1.45
CA PHE A 31 17.29 -11.69 1.08
C PHE A 31 17.89 -11.81 -0.34
N ALA A 32 17.53 -10.92 -1.27
CA ALA A 32 18.14 -10.84 -2.60
C ALA A 32 19.67 -10.82 -2.54
N ASP A 33 20.25 -10.09 -1.59
CA ASP A 33 21.71 -9.96 -1.45
C ASP A 33 22.37 -11.27 -0.96
N GLN A 34 21.63 -12.14 -0.27
CA GLN A 34 22.12 -13.45 0.20
C GLN A 34 22.27 -14.46 -0.94
N ILE A 35 21.43 -14.36 -1.97
CA ILE A 35 21.41 -15.32 -3.08
C ILE A 35 22.15 -14.81 -4.32
N LYS A 36 22.47 -13.51 -4.38
CA LYS A 36 23.05 -12.85 -5.56
C LYS A 36 24.35 -13.47 -6.08
N ALA A 37 25.20 -13.99 -5.18
CA ALA A 37 26.48 -14.59 -5.56
C ALA A 37 26.32 -15.98 -6.22
N ASN A 38 25.23 -16.69 -5.94
CA ASN A 38 25.02 -18.08 -6.36
C ASN A 38 23.91 -18.22 -7.42
N ALA A 39 23.04 -17.22 -7.56
CA ALA A 39 22.04 -17.14 -8.61
C ALA A 39 22.64 -16.63 -9.93
N LYS A 40 22.04 -17.01 -11.06
CA LYS A 40 22.39 -16.48 -12.39
C LYS A 40 22.02 -15.00 -12.51
N SER A 41 20.86 -14.63 -11.96
CA SER A 41 20.40 -13.25 -11.83
C SER A 41 19.34 -13.17 -10.73
N VAL A 42 19.18 -11.99 -10.12
CA VAL A 42 18.14 -11.75 -9.11
C VAL A 42 17.42 -10.45 -9.48
N ALA A 43 16.11 -10.54 -9.60
CA ALA A 43 15.22 -9.39 -9.77
C ALA A 43 14.28 -9.31 -8.57
N VAL A 44 13.92 -8.09 -8.17
CA VAL A 44 12.96 -7.85 -7.10
C VAL A 44 11.88 -6.92 -7.63
N PHE A 45 10.63 -7.31 -7.42
CA PHE A 45 9.46 -6.52 -7.76
C PHE A 45 8.61 -6.27 -6.50
N SER A 46 8.12 -5.05 -6.32
CA SER A 46 7.26 -4.71 -5.19
C SER A 46 6.11 -3.79 -5.60
N SER A 47 4.95 -4.01 -5.02
CA SER A 47 3.82 -3.07 -5.07
C SER A 47 3.85 -2.03 -3.95
N TYR A 48 4.94 -2.00 -3.17
CA TYR A 48 5.14 -1.12 -2.02
C TYR A 48 6.33 -0.18 -2.27
N PHE A 49 6.02 1.11 -2.44
CA PHE A 49 6.99 2.13 -2.83
C PHE A 49 7.98 2.46 -1.72
N ASP A 50 7.58 2.38 -0.44
CA ASP A 50 8.45 2.56 0.73
C ASP A 50 9.62 1.56 0.75
N TYR A 51 9.38 0.32 0.31
CA TYR A 51 10.44 -0.67 0.11
C TYR A 51 11.22 -0.39 -1.18
N ALA A 52 10.53 -0.19 -2.30
CA ALA A 52 11.18 -0.04 -3.60
C ALA A 52 12.12 1.18 -3.65
N ARG A 53 11.75 2.30 -3.02
CA ARG A 53 12.58 3.51 -3.01
C ARG A 53 13.88 3.38 -2.22
N GLN A 54 13.98 2.40 -1.32
CA GLN A 54 15.19 2.19 -0.53
C GLN A 54 16.32 1.56 -1.36
N TYR A 55 15.97 0.94 -2.49
CA TYR A 55 16.91 0.12 -3.27
C TYR A 55 16.72 0.36 -4.76
N ALA A 56 17.78 0.82 -5.43
CA ALA A 56 17.75 1.14 -6.86
C ALA A 56 17.47 -0.08 -7.77
N ASP A 57 17.63 -1.31 -7.25
CA ASP A 57 17.43 -2.57 -7.97
C ASP A 57 16.04 -3.19 -7.78
N VAL A 58 15.10 -2.48 -7.13
CA VAL A 58 13.72 -2.95 -6.95
C VAL A 58 12.79 -2.24 -7.93
N SER A 59 12.08 -3.03 -8.73
CA SER A 59 11.04 -2.53 -9.63
C SER A 59 9.74 -2.29 -8.87
N PHE A 60 9.15 -1.10 -9.02
CA PHE A 60 7.86 -0.75 -8.42
C PHE A 60 6.75 -0.76 -9.46
N GLY A 61 5.61 -1.38 -9.13
CA GLY A 61 4.44 -1.33 -10.01
C GLY A 61 3.23 -2.10 -9.51
N LEU A 62 2.16 -2.01 -10.32
CA LEU A 62 0.94 -2.80 -10.12
C LEU A 62 1.08 -4.22 -10.70
N TYR A 63 1.73 -4.33 -11.86
CA TYR A 63 1.92 -5.57 -12.60
C TYR A 63 3.39 -5.95 -12.62
N CYS A 64 3.69 -7.19 -12.26
CA CYS A 64 5.03 -7.74 -12.46
C CYS A 64 5.05 -8.41 -13.83
N GLU A 65 5.98 -8.05 -14.71
CA GLU A 65 6.18 -8.69 -16.03
C GLU A 65 7.52 -9.44 -16.10
N ILE A 66 8.26 -9.46 -14.98
CA ILE A 66 9.59 -10.08 -14.91
C ILE A 66 9.42 -11.60 -14.91
N LYS A 67 10.07 -12.28 -15.87
CA LYS A 67 10.16 -13.74 -15.94
C LYS A 67 11.44 -14.25 -15.27
N ALA A 68 11.38 -15.43 -14.66
CA ALA A 68 12.50 -16.05 -13.96
C ALA A 68 12.36 -17.57 -13.95
N GLU A 69 13.47 -18.30 -13.93
CA GLU A 69 13.49 -19.76 -13.79
C GLU A 69 12.94 -20.24 -12.43
N LEU A 70 13.05 -19.40 -11.39
CA LEU A 70 12.40 -19.61 -10.10
C LEU A 70 11.83 -18.29 -9.57
N ALA A 71 10.54 -18.25 -9.29
CA ALA A 71 9.93 -17.13 -8.57
C ALA A 71 9.79 -17.44 -7.08
N VAL A 72 9.88 -16.42 -6.23
CA VAL A 72 9.59 -16.51 -4.79
C VAL A 72 8.57 -15.45 -4.43
N PHE A 73 7.40 -15.91 -4.01
CA PHE A 73 6.31 -15.06 -3.56
C PHE A 73 6.27 -14.96 -2.04
N TYR A 74 6.37 -13.74 -1.52
CA TYR A 74 6.21 -13.42 -0.11
C TYR A 74 4.74 -13.12 0.18
N TRP A 75 4.09 -14.02 0.92
CA TRP A 75 2.67 -13.94 1.25
C TRP A 75 2.39 -12.90 2.35
N THR A 76 1.35 -12.09 2.16
CA THR A 76 0.90 -11.10 3.14
C THR A 76 -0.46 -11.44 3.76
N LYS A 77 -0.87 -10.68 4.79
CA LYS A 77 -2.14 -10.89 5.49
C LYS A 77 -3.35 -10.70 4.58
N ASN A 78 -3.25 -9.87 3.54
CA ASN A 78 -4.34 -9.65 2.61
C ASN A 78 -4.39 -10.73 1.52
N LYS A 79 -5.30 -11.69 1.68
CA LYS A 79 -5.45 -12.80 0.74
C LYS A 79 -5.89 -12.37 -0.66
N GLN A 80 -6.70 -11.32 -0.78
CA GLN A 80 -7.17 -10.85 -2.08
C GLN A 80 -6.05 -10.19 -2.87
N GLU A 81 -5.14 -9.47 -2.20
CA GLU A 81 -3.91 -8.95 -2.82
C GLU A 81 -2.98 -10.09 -3.25
N CYS A 82 -2.76 -11.08 -2.37
CA CYS A 82 -1.96 -12.26 -2.72
C CYS A 82 -2.52 -12.98 -3.94
N GLN A 83 -3.83 -13.19 -3.97
CA GLN A 83 -4.52 -13.80 -5.11
C GLN A 83 -4.36 -12.97 -6.39
N TYR A 84 -4.50 -11.64 -6.31
CA TYR A 84 -4.33 -10.76 -7.45
C TYR A 84 -2.91 -10.88 -8.04
N GLN A 85 -1.89 -10.73 -7.20
CA GLN A 85 -0.49 -10.75 -7.65
C GLN A 85 -0.08 -12.12 -8.19
N LEU A 86 -0.45 -13.21 -7.49
CA LEU A 86 -0.13 -14.57 -7.92
C LEU A 86 -0.81 -14.91 -9.25
N LEU A 87 -2.12 -14.69 -9.36
CA LEU A 87 -2.84 -15.04 -10.59
C LEU A 87 -2.43 -14.14 -11.76
N GLN A 88 -2.16 -12.86 -11.51
CA GLN A 88 -1.62 -11.97 -12.55
C GLN A 88 -0.29 -12.48 -13.07
N TRP A 89 0.66 -12.78 -12.20
CA TRP A 89 1.98 -13.21 -12.63
C TRP A 89 1.97 -14.63 -13.25
N LEU A 90 1.16 -15.54 -12.72
CA LEU A 90 1.03 -16.90 -13.27
C LEU A 90 0.35 -16.91 -14.64
N SER A 91 -0.47 -15.91 -14.99
CA SER A 91 -1.18 -15.86 -16.27
C SER A 91 -0.29 -15.58 -17.51
N GLN A 92 0.98 -15.24 -17.29
CA GLN A 92 1.92 -14.78 -18.34
C GLN A 92 3.22 -15.62 -18.42
N VAL A 93 3.32 -16.66 -17.60
CA VAL A 93 4.44 -17.61 -17.56
C VAL A 93 4.00 -18.95 -18.15
N ASP A 94 4.97 -19.76 -18.54
CA ASP A 94 4.72 -21.02 -19.23
C ASP A 94 4.44 -22.15 -18.22
N VAL A 95 3.72 -23.19 -18.67
CA VAL A 95 3.55 -24.44 -17.92
C VAL A 95 4.94 -25.02 -17.59
N GLY A 96 5.09 -25.56 -16.38
CA GLY A 96 6.36 -25.98 -15.79
C GLY A 96 7.10 -24.87 -15.04
N GLN A 97 6.53 -23.66 -14.94
CA GLN A 97 7.10 -22.59 -14.12
C GLN A 97 7.15 -23.01 -12.64
N GLU A 98 8.34 -22.90 -12.06
CA GLU A 98 8.62 -23.18 -10.65
C GLU A 98 8.45 -21.92 -9.78
N MET A 99 7.84 -22.09 -8.60
CA MET A 99 7.66 -21.05 -7.61
C MET A 99 7.82 -21.57 -6.17
N LEU A 100 8.49 -20.78 -5.33
CA LEU A 100 8.41 -20.89 -3.88
C LEU A 100 7.41 -19.88 -3.33
N ILE A 101 6.56 -20.28 -2.40
CA ILE A 101 5.68 -19.36 -1.67
C ILE A 101 6.01 -19.44 -0.19
N ILE A 102 6.35 -18.30 0.41
CA ILE A 102 6.75 -18.19 1.81
C ILE A 102 5.90 -17.17 2.53
N GLY A 103 5.53 -17.45 3.78
CA GLY A 103 4.88 -16.46 4.65
C GLY A 103 4.64 -16.98 6.05
N GLU A 104 4.31 -16.07 6.97
CA GLU A 104 3.92 -16.45 8.32
C GLU A 104 2.57 -17.20 8.36
N ASN A 105 2.46 -18.23 9.20
CA ASN A 105 1.20 -18.93 9.42
C ASN A 105 0.08 -17.99 9.91
N ARG A 106 0.42 -16.99 10.73
CA ARG A 106 -0.54 -15.97 11.23
C ARG A 106 -1.03 -15.02 10.13
N ALA A 107 -0.29 -14.88 9.03
CA ALA A 107 -0.74 -14.15 7.84
C ALA A 107 -1.63 -15.02 6.92
N GLY A 108 -1.83 -16.29 7.27
CA GLY A 108 -2.75 -17.17 6.56
C GLY A 108 -2.17 -17.81 5.30
N VAL A 109 -0.84 -17.91 5.19
CA VAL A 109 -0.13 -18.48 4.02
C VAL A 109 -0.65 -19.85 3.60
N ARG A 110 -1.17 -20.66 4.53
CA ARG A 110 -1.76 -21.98 4.24
C ARG A 110 -2.90 -21.95 3.22
N SER A 111 -3.51 -20.78 3.02
CA SER A 111 -4.54 -20.59 2.00
C SER A 111 -4.01 -20.76 0.57
N VAL A 112 -2.68 -20.70 0.37
CA VAL A 112 -2.05 -20.87 -0.94
C VAL A 112 -2.34 -22.24 -1.56
N GLU A 113 -2.45 -23.29 -0.75
CA GLU A 113 -2.74 -24.65 -1.23
C GLU A 113 -4.06 -24.69 -1.98
N LYS A 114 -5.15 -24.26 -1.33
CA LYS A 114 -6.47 -24.18 -1.95
C LYS A 114 -6.53 -23.17 -3.11
N LEU A 115 -5.74 -22.10 -3.04
CA LEU A 115 -5.72 -21.07 -4.09
C LEU A 115 -5.09 -21.59 -5.38
N LEU A 116 -4.01 -22.38 -5.28
CA LEU A 116 -3.20 -22.81 -6.43
C LEU A 116 -3.43 -24.27 -6.86
N GLU A 117 -4.10 -25.08 -6.05
CA GLU A 117 -4.50 -26.46 -6.38
C GLU A 117 -5.15 -26.61 -7.78
N PRO A 118 -6.02 -25.69 -8.26
CA PRO A 118 -6.59 -25.80 -9.61
C PRO A 118 -5.59 -25.63 -10.76
N TYR A 119 -4.41 -25.06 -10.50
CA TYR A 119 -3.46 -24.63 -11.53
C TYR A 119 -2.18 -25.46 -11.55
N GLY A 120 -1.88 -26.25 -10.52
CA GLY A 120 -0.64 -27.02 -10.50
C GLY A 120 -0.38 -27.79 -9.23
N ASN A 121 0.79 -28.40 -9.18
CA ASN A 121 1.22 -29.22 -8.06
C ASN A 121 1.77 -28.31 -6.96
N ILE A 122 1.18 -28.35 -5.77
CA ILE A 122 1.67 -27.60 -4.61
C ILE A 122 1.98 -28.55 -3.45
N ALA A 123 3.15 -28.35 -2.83
CA ALA A 123 3.56 -29.11 -1.66
C ALA A 123 4.27 -28.21 -0.64
N LYS A 124 3.95 -28.40 0.63
CA LYS A 124 4.67 -27.75 1.72
C LYS A 124 6.03 -28.43 1.93
N ILE A 125 7.12 -27.66 1.94
CA ILE A 125 8.50 -28.17 2.05
C ILE A 125 9.22 -27.73 3.34
N ASP A 126 8.75 -26.68 4.03
CA ASP A 126 9.26 -26.29 5.36
C ASP A 126 8.14 -25.59 6.18
N SER A 127 8.29 -25.61 7.51
CA SER A 127 7.41 -24.92 8.44
C SER A 127 8.11 -24.30 9.65
N ALA A 128 9.42 -24.05 9.55
CA ALA A 128 10.20 -23.41 10.60
C ALA A 128 9.76 -21.95 10.87
N ARG A 129 10.17 -21.42 12.02
CA ARG A 129 9.97 -20.00 12.43
C ARG A 129 8.53 -19.49 12.29
N ARG A 130 7.55 -20.36 12.54
CA ARG A 130 6.11 -20.08 12.38
C ARG A 130 5.73 -19.65 10.96
N CYS A 131 6.56 -19.95 9.97
CA CYS A 131 6.27 -19.75 8.56
C CYS A 131 5.79 -21.06 7.91
N GLY A 132 5.30 -20.97 6.68
CA GLY A 132 5.11 -22.10 5.78
C GLY A 132 5.79 -21.79 4.46
N LEU A 133 6.69 -22.68 4.03
CA LEU A 133 7.32 -22.65 2.72
C LEU A 133 6.69 -23.72 1.85
N TYR A 134 6.23 -23.32 0.66
CA TYR A 134 5.58 -24.16 -0.32
C TYR A 134 6.35 -24.13 -1.62
N HIS A 135 6.42 -25.26 -2.29
CA HIS A 135 6.87 -25.39 -3.67
C HIS A 135 5.65 -25.57 -4.56
N PHE A 136 5.60 -24.85 -5.67
CA PHE A 136 4.54 -24.89 -6.65
C PHE A 136 5.11 -25.02 -8.06
N GLU A 137 4.59 -25.96 -8.82
CA GLU A 137 4.89 -26.13 -10.26
C GLU A 137 3.59 -25.94 -11.05
N LEU A 138 3.59 -24.96 -11.96
CA LEU A 138 2.41 -24.63 -12.78
C LEU A 138 2.11 -25.73 -13.80
N GLN A 139 0.88 -26.25 -13.81
CA GLN A 139 0.41 -27.24 -14.79
C GLN A 139 -0.62 -26.66 -15.77
N SER A 140 -1.34 -25.61 -15.36
CA SER A 140 -2.36 -24.94 -16.16
C SER A 140 -2.35 -23.44 -15.86
N VAL A 141 -2.19 -22.63 -16.90
CA VAL A 141 -2.14 -21.17 -16.79
C VAL A 141 -3.52 -20.63 -16.34
N PRO A 142 -3.58 -19.80 -15.28
CA PRO A 142 -4.86 -19.21 -14.86
C PRO A 142 -5.37 -18.19 -15.87
N ASP A 143 -6.68 -18.18 -16.10
CA ASP A 143 -7.39 -17.07 -16.77
C ASP A 143 -7.52 -15.89 -15.79
N PHE A 144 -6.59 -14.94 -15.90
CA PHE A 144 -6.58 -13.75 -15.07
C PHE A 144 -7.32 -12.59 -15.74
N ASP A 145 -8.45 -12.21 -15.14
CA ASP A 145 -9.15 -10.96 -15.47
C ASP A 145 -9.08 -9.99 -14.29
N GLY A 146 -8.15 -9.04 -14.37
CA GLY A 146 -7.96 -8.00 -13.37
C GLY A 146 -9.21 -7.14 -13.12
N LYS A 147 -10.17 -7.09 -14.06
CA LYS A 147 -11.43 -6.34 -13.89
C LYS A 147 -12.28 -6.92 -12.76
N LYS A 148 -12.24 -8.24 -12.54
CA LYS A 148 -13.04 -8.95 -11.52
C LYS A 148 -12.63 -8.62 -10.09
N PHE A 149 -11.46 -8.02 -9.88
CA PHE A 149 -10.93 -7.67 -8.56
C PHE A 149 -11.31 -6.27 -8.10
N TRP A 150 -11.88 -5.46 -8.99
CA TRP A 150 -12.36 -4.14 -8.63
C TRP A 150 -13.63 -4.23 -7.81
N LYS A 151 -13.64 -3.54 -6.67
CA LYS A 151 -14.84 -3.20 -5.94
C LYS A 151 -15.20 -1.76 -6.24
N SER A 152 -16.49 -1.46 -6.18
CA SER A 152 -16.99 -0.10 -6.29
C SER A 152 -18.19 0.12 -5.41
N TYR A 153 -18.33 1.34 -4.89
CA TYR A 153 -19.52 1.79 -4.19
C TYR A 153 -19.78 3.26 -4.49
N ARG A 154 -21.04 3.68 -4.32
CA ARG A 154 -21.42 5.09 -4.49
C ARG A 154 -21.36 5.81 -3.16
N LEU A 155 -20.65 6.93 -3.12
CA LEU A 155 -20.59 7.86 -2.00
C LEU A 155 -21.17 9.21 -2.45
N GLN A 156 -22.41 9.50 -2.04
CA GLN A 156 -23.15 10.66 -2.57
C GLN A 156 -23.18 10.64 -4.11
N ASP A 157 -22.50 11.58 -4.76
CA ASP A 157 -22.39 11.69 -6.22
C ASP A 157 -21.06 11.19 -6.77
N LEU A 158 -20.25 10.50 -5.95
CA LEU A 158 -18.99 9.89 -6.35
C LEU A 158 -19.12 8.37 -6.49
N ASN A 159 -18.53 7.83 -7.55
CA ASN A 159 -18.25 6.41 -7.70
C ASN A 159 -16.83 6.12 -7.21
N ILE A 160 -16.67 5.40 -6.11
CA ILE A 160 -15.36 5.03 -5.57
C ILE A 160 -14.98 3.66 -6.13
N PHE A 161 -13.74 3.52 -6.58
CA PHE A 161 -13.18 2.28 -7.11
C PHE A 161 -11.97 1.85 -6.29
N ALA A 162 -11.90 0.56 -5.98
CA ALA A 162 -10.80 0.03 -5.18
C ALA A 162 -10.39 -1.38 -5.64
N LEU A 163 -9.07 -1.55 -5.78
CA LEU A 163 -8.43 -2.85 -5.89
C LEU A 163 -8.31 -3.54 -4.52
N PRO A 164 -7.90 -4.83 -4.47
CA PRO A 164 -7.62 -5.54 -3.23
C PRO A 164 -6.65 -4.80 -2.30
N ALA A 165 -6.75 -5.07 -1.00
CA ALA A 165 -5.95 -4.46 0.07
C ALA A 165 -6.03 -2.92 0.24
N VAL A 166 -6.68 -2.21 -0.68
CA VAL A 166 -6.85 -0.77 -0.55
C VAL A 166 -7.83 -0.43 0.59
N PHE A 167 -7.45 0.55 1.41
CA PHE A 167 -8.28 1.06 2.49
C PHE A 167 -9.59 1.68 1.97
N SER A 168 -10.68 1.53 2.74
CA SER A 168 -12.04 1.94 2.34
C SER A 168 -12.52 1.35 1.01
N SER A 169 -12.12 0.11 0.70
CA SER A 169 -12.48 -0.59 -0.55
C SER A 169 -13.92 -1.13 -0.61
N ALA A 170 -14.62 -1.20 0.52
CA ALA A 170 -15.98 -1.72 0.60
C ALA A 170 -17.01 -0.65 0.99
N GLU A 171 -16.64 0.26 1.90
CA GLU A 171 -17.50 1.34 2.39
C GLU A 171 -16.66 2.48 2.96
N LEU A 172 -17.31 3.62 3.22
CA LEU A 172 -16.69 4.79 3.84
C LEU A 172 -16.29 4.49 5.29
N ASP A 173 -15.01 4.64 5.60
CA ASP A 173 -14.51 4.56 6.98
C ASP A 173 -15.06 5.71 7.86
N GLY A 174 -15.38 5.39 9.12
CA GLY A 174 -15.93 6.36 10.07
C GLY A 174 -14.98 7.50 10.44
N GLY A 175 -13.66 7.26 10.41
CA GLY A 175 -12.66 8.31 10.56
C GLY A 175 -12.68 9.25 9.36
N THR A 176 -12.67 8.69 8.15
CA THR A 176 -12.81 9.44 6.89
C THR A 176 -14.10 10.27 6.87
N GLN A 177 -15.22 9.70 7.30
CA GLN A 177 -16.50 10.42 7.40
C GLN A 177 -16.42 11.62 8.35
N LEU A 178 -15.82 11.42 9.54
CA LEU A 178 -15.64 12.50 10.51
C LEU A 178 -14.72 13.60 9.96
N LEU A 179 -13.65 13.24 9.27
CA LEU A 179 -12.76 14.19 8.60
C LEU A 179 -13.52 15.03 7.57
N LEU A 180 -14.27 14.38 6.67
CA LEU A 180 -15.05 15.05 5.63
C LEU A 180 -16.11 15.99 6.20
N SER A 181 -16.71 15.68 7.36
CA SER A 181 -17.69 16.57 8.02
C SER A 181 -17.12 17.91 8.48
N THR A 182 -15.79 18.06 8.51
CA THR A 182 -15.14 19.33 8.89
C THR A 182 -15.02 20.33 7.74
N PHE A 183 -15.44 19.95 6.53
CA PHE A 183 -15.36 20.79 5.34
C PHE A 183 -16.74 21.31 4.94
N ASN A 184 -16.98 22.61 5.13
CA ASN A 184 -18.24 23.24 4.75
C ASN A 184 -18.13 23.82 3.34
N LYS A 185 -19.18 23.71 2.52
CA LYS A 185 -19.23 24.35 1.19
C LYS A 185 -19.01 25.86 1.25
N ALA A 186 -19.34 26.49 2.38
CA ALA A 186 -19.13 27.92 2.63
C ALA A 186 -17.65 28.31 2.75
N ASP A 187 -16.74 27.37 3.05
CA ASP A 187 -15.32 27.64 3.33
C ASP A 187 -14.54 28.14 2.11
N ARG A 188 -15.10 27.98 0.89
CA ARG A 188 -14.50 28.41 -0.39
C ARG A 188 -13.02 28.01 -0.53
N LEU A 189 -12.69 26.77 -0.12
CA LEU A 189 -11.35 26.22 -0.20
C LEU A 189 -10.81 26.33 -1.64
N LYS A 190 -9.55 26.75 -1.76
CA LYS A 190 -8.83 26.95 -3.02
C LYS A 190 -7.33 26.74 -2.78
N GLY A 191 -6.58 26.59 -3.85
CA GLY A 191 -5.13 26.41 -3.76
C GLY A 191 -4.72 24.94 -3.81
N LYS A 192 -3.51 24.62 -3.35
CA LYS A 192 -2.92 23.28 -3.45
C LYS A 192 -3.35 22.42 -2.26
N VAL A 193 -3.90 21.25 -2.55
CA VAL A 193 -4.36 20.29 -1.54
C VAL A 193 -3.63 18.96 -1.75
N LEU A 194 -3.09 18.40 -0.69
CA LEU A 194 -2.50 17.06 -0.68
C LEU A 194 -3.36 16.10 0.15
N ASP A 195 -3.80 15.00 -0.46
CA ASP A 195 -4.33 13.82 0.21
C ASP A 195 -3.21 12.78 0.41
N LEU A 196 -2.68 12.70 1.62
CA LEU A 196 -1.54 11.86 1.96
C LEU A 196 -2.00 10.52 2.55
N GLY A 197 -1.64 9.41 1.89
CA GLY A 197 -2.18 8.08 2.19
C GLY A 197 -3.58 7.93 1.57
N CYS A 198 -3.67 8.18 0.26
CA CYS A 198 -4.96 8.43 -0.38
C CYS A 198 -5.85 7.19 -0.54
N GLY A 199 -5.32 5.97 -0.47
CA GLY A 199 -6.11 4.74 -0.57
C GLY A 199 -6.93 4.69 -1.86
N ALA A 200 -8.26 4.48 -1.75
CA ALA A 200 -9.18 4.49 -2.91
C ALA A 200 -9.50 5.91 -3.44
N GLY A 201 -8.94 6.93 -2.81
CA GLY A 201 -9.05 8.33 -3.19
C GLY A 201 -10.30 9.05 -2.69
N VAL A 202 -10.92 8.52 -1.64
CA VAL A 202 -12.19 9.02 -1.09
C VAL A 202 -12.08 10.48 -0.63
N ILE A 203 -11.03 10.82 0.13
CA ILE A 203 -10.86 12.16 0.70
C ILE A 203 -10.59 13.17 -0.42
N GLY A 204 -9.55 12.91 -1.23
CA GLY A 204 -9.20 13.77 -2.35
C GLY A 204 -10.35 14.01 -3.34
N ALA A 205 -11.04 12.95 -3.78
CA ALA A 205 -12.16 13.06 -4.70
C ALA A 205 -13.33 13.86 -4.11
N SER A 206 -13.66 13.64 -2.82
CA SER A 206 -14.72 14.39 -2.12
C SER A 206 -14.40 15.87 -2.04
N LEU A 207 -13.15 16.22 -1.68
CA LEU A 207 -12.72 17.61 -1.64
C LEU A 207 -12.73 18.25 -3.03
N LYS A 208 -12.29 17.53 -4.06
CA LYS A 208 -12.23 18.06 -5.43
C LYS A 208 -13.62 18.28 -6.02
N GLN A 209 -14.56 17.37 -5.79
CA GLN A 209 -15.96 17.54 -6.18
C GLN A 209 -16.60 18.73 -5.45
N GLN A 210 -16.30 18.91 -4.16
CA GLN A 210 -16.87 20.00 -3.36
C GLN A 210 -16.24 21.37 -3.67
N PHE A 211 -14.95 21.40 -4.03
CA PHE A 211 -14.17 22.61 -4.20
C PHE A 211 -13.38 22.58 -5.52
N GLU A 212 -14.05 22.89 -6.63
CA GLU A 212 -13.48 22.84 -8.00
C GLU A 212 -12.14 23.60 -8.16
N LYS A 213 -11.93 24.65 -7.36
CA LYS A 213 -10.74 25.53 -7.40
C LYS A 213 -9.50 24.96 -6.71
N ILE A 214 -9.58 23.76 -6.12
CA ILE A 214 -8.39 23.12 -5.55
C ILE A 214 -7.55 22.47 -6.66
N LYS A 215 -6.23 22.52 -6.49
CA LYS A 215 -5.26 21.74 -7.24
C LYS A 215 -4.91 20.52 -6.39
N LEU A 216 -5.52 19.37 -6.71
CA LEU A 216 -5.42 18.16 -5.91
C LEU A 216 -4.15 17.37 -6.29
N THR A 217 -3.39 17.00 -5.28
CA THR A 217 -2.38 15.93 -5.33
C THR A 217 -2.79 14.84 -4.35
N MET A 218 -2.61 13.59 -4.74
CA MET A 218 -2.89 12.41 -3.94
C MET A 218 -1.65 11.54 -3.95
N SER A 219 -1.28 10.97 -2.81
CA SER A 219 -0.13 10.09 -2.74
C SER A 219 -0.34 8.89 -1.85
N ASP A 220 0.28 7.79 -2.22
CA ASP A 220 0.27 6.55 -1.45
C ASP A 220 1.57 5.77 -1.72
N ILE A 221 1.89 4.83 -0.84
CA ILE A 221 3.00 3.89 -1.05
C ILE A 221 2.55 2.66 -1.85
N HIS A 222 1.25 2.35 -1.87
CA HIS A 222 0.75 1.10 -2.43
C HIS A 222 0.28 1.26 -3.87
N ALA A 223 0.82 0.46 -4.79
CA ALA A 223 0.50 0.55 -6.20
C ALA A 223 -1.00 0.36 -6.50
N MET A 224 -1.69 -0.52 -5.75
CA MET A 224 -3.13 -0.71 -5.92
C MET A 224 -3.93 0.50 -5.44
N ALA A 225 -3.50 1.18 -4.37
CA ALA A 225 -4.12 2.42 -3.90
C ALA A 225 -3.95 3.56 -4.92
N LEU A 226 -2.75 3.72 -5.47
CA LEU A 226 -2.50 4.70 -6.53
C LEU A 226 -3.42 4.48 -7.74
N GLU A 227 -3.54 3.24 -8.21
CA GLU A 227 -4.41 2.93 -9.33
C GLU A 227 -5.90 3.11 -9.00
N SER A 228 -6.28 2.77 -7.77
CA SER A 228 -7.65 2.98 -7.27
C SER A 228 -8.02 4.46 -7.25
N SER A 229 -7.12 5.31 -6.74
CA SER A 229 -7.30 6.76 -6.73
C SER A 229 -7.38 7.34 -8.14
N ARG A 230 -6.51 6.90 -9.07
CA ARG A 230 -6.59 7.33 -10.48
C ARG A 230 -7.92 6.97 -11.13
N ARG A 231 -8.39 5.74 -10.93
CA ARG A 231 -9.66 5.29 -11.48
C ARG A 231 -10.83 6.06 -10.86
N THR A 232 -10.83 6.28 -9.55
CA THR A 232 -11.84 7.12 -8.86
C THR A 232 -11.87 8.53 -9.44
N LEU A 233 -10.72 9.18 -9.67
CA LEU A 233 -10.71 10.51 -10.30
C LEU A 233 -11.27 10.48 -11.73
N ALA A 234 -10.82 9.54 -12.55
CA ALA A 234 -11.20 9.44 -13.96
C ALA A 234 -12.70 9.18 -14.16
N GLU A 235 -13.27 8.23 -13.42
CA GLU A 235 -14.69 7.82 -13.54
C GLU A 235 -15.66 8.88 -12.99
N ASN A 236 -15.16 9.86 -12.21
CA ASN A 236 -15.93 11.00 -11.74
C ASN A 236 -15.59 12.31 -12.48
N ALA A 237 -14.80 12.25 -13.55
CA ALA A 237 -14.34 13.40 -14.32
C ALA A 237 -13.67 14.50 -13.47
N LEU A 238 -12.88 14.08 -12.46
CA LEU A 238 -12.13 14.98 -11.57
C LEU A 238 -10.65 15.02 -11.98
N ASP A 239 -10.07 16.22 -12.03
CA ASP A 239 -8.64 16.42 -12.22
C ASP A 239 -7.86 16.29 -10.90
N GLY A 240 -6.67 15.70 -10.98
CA GLY A 240 -5.75 15.57 -9.85
C GLY A 240 -4.49 14.81 -10.25
N THR A 241 -3.41 15.00 -9.49
CA THR A 241 -2.16 14.27 -9.66
C THR A 241 -2.09 13.14 -8.65
N VAL A 242 -1.76 11.91 -9.09
CA VAL A 242 -1.59 10.74 -8.21
C VAL A 242 -0.15 10.26 -8.29
N VAL A 243 0.58 10.35 -7.18
CA VAL A 243 2.03 10.08 -7.12
C VAL A 243 2.36 9.00 -6.09
N ALA A 244 3.29 8.10 -6.43
CA ALA A 244 3.86 7.18 -5.45
C ALA A 244 4.78 7.97 -4.51
N SER A 245 4.52 7.93 -3.21
CA SER A 245 5.36 8.62 -2.22
C SER A 245 5.28 7.93 -0.86
N ASP A 246 6.46 7.66 -0.29
CA ASP A 246 6.62 7.32 1.12
C ASP A 246 6.64 8.62 1.92
N VAL A 247 5.52 8.91 2.57
CA VAL A 247 5.20 10.21 3.18
C VAL A 247 5.47 11.33 2.15
N PHE A 248 6.48 12.19 2.34
CA PHE A 248 6.80 13.31 1.44
C PHE A 248 7.99 13.05 0.51
N SER A 249 8.48 11.81 0.39
CA SER A 249 9.70 11.49 -0.37
C SER A 249 9.69 11.91 -1.84
N ASN A 250 8.53 11.83 -2.52
CA ASN A 250 8.36 12.29 -3.91
C ASN A 250 7.50 13.56 -4.01
N ILE A 251 7.42 14.33 -2.92
CA ILE A 251 6.59 15.53 -2.82
C ILE A 251 7.50 16.72 -2.55
N GLU A 252 7.80 17.49 -3.60
CA GLU A 252 8.67 18.66 -3.49
C GLU A 252 7.91 19.96 -3.19
N GLU A 253 6.67 20.06 -3.66
CA GLU A 253 5.87 21.27 -3.55
C GLU A 253 5.30 21.53 -2.14
N ARG A 254 4.80 22.75 -1.94
CA ARG A 254 4.09 23.17 -0.73
C ARG A 254 2.59 23.28 -0.98
N PHE A 255 1.81 23.00 0.05
CA PHE A 255 0.35 22.93 0.01
C PHE A 255 -0.29 23.96 0.94
N ASP A 256 -1.50 24.36 0.60
CA ASP A 256 -2.36 25.17 1.46
C ASP A 256 -3.11 24.30 2.47
N LEU A 257 -3.33 23.03 2.11
CA LEU A 257 -3.94 22.01 2.98
C LEU A 257 -3.29 20.64 2.72
N ILE A 258 -2.87 19.97 3.79
CA ILE A 258 -2.54 18.55 3.80
C ILE A 258 -3.62 17.85 4.61
N VAL A 259 -4.28 16.86 4.01
CA VAL A 259 -5.26 15.99 4.66
C VAL A 259 -4.75 14.55 4.72
N SER A 260 -5.08 13.84 5.79
CA SER A 260 -4.72 12.43 5.90
C SER A 260 -5.63 11.67 6.86
N ASN A 261 -5.85 10.39 6.55
CA ASN A 261 -6.34 9.37 7.46
C ASN A 261 -5.29 8.24 7.53
N PRO A 262 -4.25 8.37 8.39
CA PRO A 262 -3.13 7.45 8.42
C PRO A 262 -3.54 6.03 8.81
N PRO A 263 -2.80 4.98 8.37
CA PRO A 263 -3.12 3.60 8.72
C PRO A 263 -3.00 3.33 10.23
N PHE A 264 -3.94 2.55 10.78
CA PHE A 264 -3.97 2.16 12.21
C PHE A 264 -3.72 0.66 12.46
N HIS A 265 -3.56 -0.16 11.41
CA HIS A 265 -3.60 -1.63 11.53
C HIS A 265 -2.29 -2.35 11.19
N ASP A 266 -1.33 -1.65 10.59
CA ASP A 266 0.03 -2.16 10.39
C ASP A 266 0.74 -2.06 11.73
N GLY A 267 1.40 -3.14 12.17
CA GLY A 267 1.83 -3.33 13.56
C GLY A 267 2.35 -2.06 14.24
N ILE A 268 1.94 -1.84 15.48
CA ILE A 268 1.99 -0.57 16.26
C ILE A 268 3.22 0.29 15.93
N ASP A 269 4.42 -0.28 15.91
CA ASP A 269 5.67 0.45 15.69
C ASP A 269 5.83 1.06 14.29
N THR A 270 5.34 0.37 13.25
CA THR A 270 5.44 0.81 11.84
C THR A 270 4.47 1.94 11.54
N ALA A 271 3.21 1.77 11.95
CA ALA A 271 2.19 2.83 11.84
C ALA A 271 2.59 4.07 12.66
N TYR A 272 3.20 3.87 13.84
CA TYR A 272 3.69 4.95 14.68
C TYR A 272 4.76 5.80 13.96
N ARG A 273 5.78 5.16 13.38
CA ARG A 273 6.85 5.87 12.64
C ARG A 273 6.31 6.66 11.46
N ALA A 274 5.42 6.06 10.66
CA ALA A 274 4.83 6.75 9.52
C ALA A 274 4.05 8.01 9.94
N VAL A 275 3.30 7.95 11.04
CA VAL A 275 2.57 9.09 11.61
C VAL A 275 3.52 10.15 12.17
N GLU A 276 4.57 9.75 12.89
CA GLU A 276 5.57 10.67 13.41
C GLU A 276 6.29 11.41 12.28
N ASP A 277 6.73 10.70 11.24
CA ASP A 277 7.38 11.27 10.06
C ASP A 277 6.46 12.23 9.31
N LEU A 278 5.19 11.84 9.13
CA LEU A 278 4.15 12.70 8.55
C LEU A 278 4.05 14.02 9.31
N ILE A 279 3.81 13.97 10.63
CA ILE A 279 3.56 15.17 11.43
C ILE A 279 4.82 16.05 11.48
N ALA A 280 5.99 15.44 11.67
CA ALA A 280 7.26 16.15 11.76
C ALA A 280 7.61 16.90 10.47
N GLN A 281 7.30 16.33 9.30
CA GLN A 281 7.64 16.90 8.00
C GLN A 281 6.54 17.80 7.42
N ALA A 282 5.27 17.62 7.82
CA ALA A 282 4.13 18.32 7.24
C ALA A 282 4.27 19.85 7.28
N LYS A 283 4.79 20.43 8.37
CA LYS A 283 4.97 21.89 8.49
C LYS A 283 5.88 22.47 7.40
N GLN A 284 6.90 21.70 6.96
CA GLN A 284 7.82 22.14 5.91
C GLN A 284 7.19 22.07 4.51
N ARG A 285 6.14 21.26 4.36
CA ARG A 285 5.36 21.07 3.13
C ARG A 285 4.10 21.94 3.09
N LEU A 286 3.88 22.79 4.09
CA LEU A 286 2.81 23.77 4.09
C LEU A 286 3.31 25.15 3.65
N ASN A 287 2.43 25.89 2.97
CA ASN A 287 2.57 27.33 2.78
C ASN A 287 2.34 28.04 4.12
N ARG A 288 2.76 29.30 4.22
CA ARG A 288 2.50 30.13 5.41
C ARG A 288 0.99 30.22 5.65
N GLY A 289 0.53 29.84 6.85
CA GLY A 289 -0.89 29.79 7.19
C GLY A 289 -1.65 28.59 6.61
N GLY A 290 -0.95 27.66 5.94
CA GLY A 290 -1.51 26.38 5.50
C GLY A 290 -1.83 25.46 6.68
N GLU A 291 -2.66 24.45 6.43
CA GLU A 291 -3.22 23.58 7.46
C GLU A 291 -2.84 22.11 7.23
N LEU A 292 -2.40 21.42 8.29
CA LEU A 292 -2.47 19.96 8.38
C LEU A 292 -3.78 19.60 9.08
N ARG A 293 -4.61 18.77 8.42
CA ARG A 293 -5.84 18.22 9.00
C ARG A 293 -5.83 16.71 8.97
N ILE A 294 -5.81 16.09 10.14
CA ILE A 294 -5.58 14.65 10.29
C ILE A 294 -6.65 14.04 11.18
N VAL A 295 -7.26 12.94 10.73
CA VAL A 295 -8.15 12.15 11.57
C VAL A 295 -7.40 10.98 12.18
N ALA A 296 -7.65 10.74 13.46
CA ALA A 296 -6.99 9.66 14.16
C ALA A 296 -7.82 9.04 15.28
N ASN A 297 -7.50 7.79 15.59
CA ASN A 297 -7.95 7.17 16.83
C ASN A 297 -7.29 7.86 18.04
N ALA A 298 -7.95 7.80 19.20
CA ALA A 298 -7.50 8.52 20.39
C ALA A 298 -6.31 7.86 21.14
N PHE A 299 -5.79 6.72 20.66
CA PHE A 299 -4.80 5.91 21.38
C PHE A 299 -3.35 6.33 21.14
N LEU A 300 -3.07 7.02 20.03
CA LEU A 300 -1.73 7.48 19.65
C LEU A 300 -1.49 8.93 20.14
N PRO A 301 -0.23 9.32 20.42
CA PRO A 301 0.14 10.62 20.98
C PRO A 301 0.13 11.76 19.94
N TYR A 302 -0.92 11.83 19.12
CA TYR A 302 -1.10 12.90 18.12
C TYR A 302 -0.98 14.32 18.72
N PRO A 303 -1.59 14.65 19.88
CA PRO A 303 -1.44 15.98 20.48
C PRO A 303 0.02 16.39 20.69
N ASP A 304 0.82 15.53 21.31
CA ASP A 304 2.22 15.81 21.62
C ASP A 304 3.07 15.95 20.35
N LEU A 305 2.83 15.08 19.35
CA LEU A 305 3.51 15.15 18.06
C LEU A 305 3.16 16.45 17.31
N LEU A 306 1.89 16.84 17.31
CA LEU A 306 1.42 18.07 16.66
C LEU A 306 1.95 19.31 17.37
N ASP A 307 1.92 19.36 18.70
CA ASP A 307 2.45 20.50 19.47
C ASP A 307 3.96 20.62 19.31
N LYS A 308 4.68 19.50 19.27
CA LYS A 308 6.13 19.49 18.97
C LYS A 308 6.44 20.04 17.58
N ALA A 309 5.65 19.68 16.56
CA ALA A 309 5.91 20.09 15.17
C ALA A 309 5.38 21.51 14.85
N PHE A 310 4.19 21.85 15.33
CA PHE A 310 3.46 23.07 14.96
C PHE A 310 3.42 24.13 16.07
N GLY A 311 3.70 23.75 17.32
CA GLY A 311 3.62 24.61 18.51
C GLY A 311 2.24 24.60 19.18
N SER A 312 1.18 24.33 18.42
CA SER A 312 -0.17 24.13 18.94
C SER A 312 -1.04 23.35 17.93
N HIS A 313 -2.10 22.72 18.42
CA HIS A 313 -3.14 22.11 17.60
C HIS A 313 -4.55 22.45 18.10
N GLN A 314 -5.55 22.17 17.26
CA GLN A 314 -6.96 22.23 17.61
C GLN A 314 -7.63 20.90 17.32
N VAL A 315 -8.56 20.49 18.19
CA VAL A 315 -9.50 19.40 17.89
C VAL A 315 -10.76 20.01 17.32
N ILE A 316 -10.96 19.90 16.02
CA ILE A 316 -12.06 20.55 15.29
C ILE A 316 -13.30 19.66 15.15
N ALA A 317 -13.15 18.35 15.34
CA ALA A 317 -14.26 17.40 15.45
C ALA A 317 -13.85 16.19 16.29
N LYS A 318 -14.83 15.53 16.90
CA LYS A 318 -14.62 14.28 17.65
C LYS A 318 -15.85 13.38 17.60
N SER A 319 -15.62 12.08 17.64
CA SER A 319 -16.60 11.04 17.91
C SER A 319 -16.12 10.19 19.09
N ASN A 320 -16.85 9.10 19.40
CA ASN A 320 -16.41 8.15 20.43
C ASN A 320 -15.10 7.42 20.08
N LYS A 321 -14.76 7.32 18.78
CA LYS A 321 -13.61 6.55 18.30
C LYS A 321 -12.50 7.42 17.70
N PHE A 322 -12.86 8.55 17.10
CA PHE A 322 -11.95 9.36 16.28
C PHE A 322 -11.94 10.82 16.72
N LYS A 323 -10.82 11.50 16.49
CA LYS A 323 -10.66 12.95 16.59
C LYS A 323 -10.09 13.49 15.30
N VAL A 324 -10.53 14.66 14.88
CA VAL A 324 -9.94 15.41 13.78
C VAL A 324 -9.12 16.55 14.37
N TYR A 325 -7.83 16.51 14.12
CA TYR A 325 -6.88 17.53 14.53
C TYR A 325 -6.61 18.49 13.37
N SER A 326 -6.42 19.76 13.71
CA SER A 326 -6.00 20.83 12.81
C SER A 326 -4.76 21.52 13.39
N ALA A 327 -3.73 21.69 12.58
CA ALA A 327 -2.51 22.42 12.96
C ALA A 327 -2.07 23.33 11.80
N LYS A 328 -1.71 24.59 12.11
CA LYS A 328 -1.37 25.60 11.09
C LYS A 328 0.12 25.92 11.09
N ALA A 329 0.69 26.11 9.90
CA ALA A 329 2.09 26.45 9.68
C ALA A 329 2.40 27.94 9.88
#